data_AF-A0ABD1CIQ8-F1
#
_entry.id   AF-A0ABD1CIQ8-F1
#
_cell.length_a   1.000
_cell.length_b   1.000
_cell.length_c   1.000
_cell.angle_alpha   90.00
_cell.angle_beta   90.00
_cell.angle_gamma   90.00
#
_symmetry.space_group_name_H-M   'P 1'
#
loop_
_entity.id
_entity.type
_entity.pdbx_description
1 polymer ?
#
loop_
_entity_poly.entity_id
_entity_poly.type
_entity_poly.pdbx_seq_one_letter_code
_entity_poly.pdbx_strand_id
1 'polypeptide(L)' 'MLLSRDGEYLMTAGNKGIVEVWRTFNLAPLYAFPACNSGIRSLALTHDQKYLLAGLATGSIIVFHIDFNRWHHEYQQRY' A
#
# COMPACT_ATOMS: atom_id res chain seq x y z
N MET A 1 1.97 2.94 9.25
CA MET A 1 0.60 3.21 8.73
C MET A 1 0.67 4.49 7.94
N LEU A 2 0.03 4.54 6.78
CA LEU A 2 0.04 5.68 5.87
C LEU A 2 -1.33 5.80 5.22
N LEU A 3 -1.82 7.04 5.09
CA LEU A 3 -3.06 7.34 4.38
C LEU A 3 -2.73 7.91 3.00
N SER A 4 -3.47 7.50 1.97
CA SER A 4 -3.46 8.19 0.68
C SER A 4 -3.90 9.65 0.85
N ARG A 5 -3.44 10.53 -0.04
CA ARG A 5 -3.81 11.95 -0.05
C ARG A 5 -5.31 12.17 -0.23
N ASP A 6 -5.96 11.28 -0.98
CA ASP A 6 -7.40 11.37 -1.24
C ASP A 6 -8.22 10.76 -0.08
N GLY A 7 -7.56 10.14 0.88
CA GLY A 7 -8.21 9.53 2.04
C GLY A 7 -8.97 8.25 1.74
N GLU A 8 -8.99 7.76 0.49
CA GLU A 8 -9.71 6.55 0.05
C GLU A 8 -8.96 5.24 0.39
N TYR A 9 -7.64 5.32 0.53
CA TYR A 9 -6.78 4.15 0.73
C TYR A 9 -5.93 4.30 1.98
N LEU A 10 -5.86 3.22 2.76
CA LEU A 10 -5.06 3.09 3.95
C LEU A 10 -4.02 1.99 3.74
N MET A 11 -2.76 2.30 4.00
CA MET A 11 -1.66 1.35 3.90
C MET A 11 -1.10 1.05 5.28
N THR A 12 -1.03 -0.23 5.61
CA THR A 12 -0.43 -0.72 6.85
C THR A 12 0.77 -1.58 6.52
N ALA A 13 1.80 -1.47 7.32
CA ALA A 13 2.91 -2.40 7.29
C ALA A 13 3.40 -2.60 8.72
N GLY A 14 4.02 -3.75 8.96
CA GLY A 14 4.49 -4.11 10.29
C GLY A 14 5.68 -5.04 10.26
N ASN A 15 5.91 -5.66 11.41
CA ASN A 15 7.07 -6.54 11.63
C ASN A 15 7.01 -7.84 10.81
N LYS A 16 5.84 -8.18 10.25
CA LYS A 16 5.69 -9.30 9.32
C LYS A 16 6.31 -9.05 7.94
N GLY A 17 6.73 -7.81 7.65
CA GLY A 17 7.28 -7.44 6.34
C GLY A 17 6.23 -7.40 5.22
N ILE A 18 4.95 -7.49 5.57
CA ILE A 18 3.82 -7.43 4.64
C ILE A 18 3.31 -6.00 4.64
N VAL A 19 3.06 -5.47 3.44
CA VAL A 19 2.29 -4.23 3.26
C VAL A 19 0.88 -4.61 2.87
N GLU A 20 -0.10 -4.14 3.61
CA GLU A 20 -1.51 -4.34 3.31
C GLU A 20 -2.12 -3.01 2.90
N VAL A 21 -2.96 -3.06 1.87
CA VAL A 21 -3.72 -1.94 1.35
C VAL A 21 -5.18 -2.19 1.65
N TRP A 22 -5.78 -1.23 2.34
CA TRP A 22 -7.15 -1.23 2.81
C TRP A 22 -7.89 -0.07 2.18
N ARG A 23 -9.17 -0.25 1.94
CA ARG A 23 -10.07 0.86 1.61
C ARG A 23 -10.58 1.49 2.90
N THR A 24 -10.51 2.80 3.04
CA THR A 24 -10.87 3.48 4.29
C THR A 24 -12.36 3.49 4.56
N PHE A 25 -13.19 3.63 3.51
CA PHE A 25 -14.64 3.76 3.64
C PHE A 25 -15.31 2.52 4.27
N ASN A 26 -14.89 1.32 3.88
CA ASN A 26 -15.47 0.06 4.35
C ASN A 26 -14.48 -0.83 5.11
N LEU A 27 -13.25 -0.35 5.35
CA LEU A 27 -12.14 -1.13 5.91
C LEU A 27 -11.95 -2.50 5.24
N ALA A 28 -12.23 -2.59 3.94
CA ALA A 28 -12.02 -3.82 3.19
C ALA A 28 -10.54 -3.94 2.77
N PRO A 29 -9.90 -5.09 2.98
CA PRO A 29 -8.57 -5.34 2.44
C PRO A 29 -8.67 -5.45 0.92
N LEU A 30 -7.94 -4.61 0.20
CA LEU A 30 -7.87 -4.62 -1.27
C LEU A 30 -6.72 -5.49 -1.75
N TYR A 31 -5.56 -5.34 -1.11
CA TYR A 31 -4.34 -6.00 -1.55
C TYR A 31 -3.38 -6.24 -0.41
N ALA A 32 -2.62 -7.32 -0.49
CA ALA A 32 -1.48 -7.58 0.40
C ALA A 32 -0.27 -7.87 -0.46
N PHE A 33 0.76 -7.04 -0.32
CA PHE A 33 2.05 -7.27 -0.95
C PHE A 33 2.75 -8.48 -0.32
N PRO A 34 3.54 -9.23 -1.09
CA PRO A 34 4.28 -10.37 -0.57
C PRO A 34 5.18 -9.96 0.59
N ALA A 35 5.29 -10.86 1.58
CA ALA A 35 6.11 -10.64 2.75
C ALA A 35 7.57 -10.42 2.32
N CYS A 36 8.12 -9.30 2.75
CA CYS A 36 9.53 -9.01 2.59
C CYS A 36 10.34 -9.74 3.68
N ASN A 37 11.62 -9.97 3.41
CA ASN A 37 12.54 -10.68 4.30
C ASN A 37 12.79 -9.99 5.66
N SER A 38 12.19 -8.83 5.92
CA SER A 38 12.34 -8.11 7.17
C SER A 38 11.11 -7.24 7.47
N GLY A 39 10.98 -6.83 8.73
CA GLY A 39 9.93 -5.93 9.18
C GLY A 39 10.07 -4.54 8.57
N ILE A 40 8.94 -3.96 8.18
CA ILE A 40 8.89 -2.61 7.60
C ILE A 40 8.80 -1.61 8.74
N ARG A 41 9.76 -0.69 8.79
CA ARG A 41 9.87 0.34 9.85
C ARG A 41 9.29 1.68 9.41
N SER A 42 9.35 1.98 8.12
CA SER A 42 8.84 3.22 7.55
C SER A 42 8.12 2.95 6.23
N LEU A 43 7.09 3.76 5.99
CA LEU A 43 6.34 3.79 4.74
C LEU A 43 6.25 5.24 4.28
N ALA A 44 6.47 5.49 3.00
CA ALA A 44 6.28 6.80 2.38
C ALA A 44 5.64 6.65 1.00
N LEU A 45 4.63 7.46 0.71
CA LEU A 45 3.95 7.47 -0.58
C LEU A 45 4.44 8.66 -1.41
N THR A 46 4.61 8.45 -2.71
CA THR A 46 4.94 9.54 -3.62
C THR A 46 3.78 10.49 -3.83
N HIS A 47 4.07 11.72 -4.23
CA HIS A 47 3.04 12.76 -4.42
C HIS A 47 2.04 12.42 -5.53
N ASP A 48 2.50 11.69 -6.54
CA ASP A 48 1.68 11.18 -7.64
C ASP A 48 0.88 9.92 -7.26
N GLN A 49 1.05 9.41 -6.04
CA GLN A 49 0.44 8.20 -5.52
C GLN A 49 0.74 6.93 -6.35
N LYS A 50 1.76 6.92 -7.20
CA LYS A 50 2.08 5.74 -8.03
C LYS A 50 3.06 4.78 -7.37
N TYR A 51 3.84 5.27 -6.40
CA TYR A 51 4.89 4.48 -5.78
C TYR A 51 4.80 4.56 -4.26
N LEU A 52 4.96 3.41 -3.63
CA LEU A 52 5.09 3.28 -2.18
C LEU A 52 6.51 2.83 -1.85
N LEU A 53 7.19 3.61 -1.03
CA LEU A 53 8.50 3.33 -0.50
C LEU A 53 8.36 2.67 0.87
N ALA A 54 8.96 1.50 1.03
CA ALA A 54 9.02 0.77 2.29
C ALA A 54 10.48 0.64 2.75
N GLY A 55 10.79 1.24 3.89
CA GLY A 55 12.09 1.10 4.55
C GLY A 55 12.09 -0.10 5.49
N LEU A 56 12.95 -1.08 5.21
CA LEU A 56 13.09 -2.30 6.00
C LEU A 56 14.04 -2.09 7.18
N ALA A 57 13.87 -2.91 8.22
CA ALA A 57 14.79 -2.91 9.37
C ALA A 57 16.23 -3.33 9.00
N THR A 58 16.43 -3.99 7.86
CA THR A 58 17.76 -4.34 7.32
C THR A 58 18.51 -3.14 6.74
N GLY A 59 17.86 -1.98 6.59
CA GLY A 59 18.42 -0.81 5.91
C GLY A 59 18.18 -0.80 4.40
N SER A 60 17.52 -1.83 3.86
CA SER A 60 17.09 -1.86 2.45
C SER A 60 15.81 -1.01 2.26
N ILE A 61 15.62 -0.52 1.05
CA ILE A 61 14.39 0.18 0.63
C ILE A 61 13.77 -0.61 -0.50
N ILE A 62 12.48 -0.92 -0.39
CA ILE A 62 11.70 -1.54 -1.45
C ILE A 62 10.72 -0.50 -1.99
N VAL A 63 10.57 -0.48 -3.30
CA VAL A 63 9.62 0.36 -4.01
C VAL A 63 8.52 -0.54 -4.57
N PHE A 64 7.29 -0.30 -4.15
CA PHE A 64 6.11 -0.94 -4.70
C PHE A 64 5.45 -0.01 -5.70
N HIS A 65 5.16 -0.53 -6.90
CA HIS A 65 4.32 0.17 -7.87
C HIS A 65 2.85 -0.06 -7.51
N ILE A 66 2.10 1.02 -7.34
CA ILE A 66 0.67 0.99 -7.01
C ILE A 66 -0.09 1.76 -8.09
N ASP A 67 -0.74 1.03 -8.98
CA ASP A 67 -1.65 1.63 -9.95
C ASP A 67 -3.05 1.76 -9.36
N PHE A 68 -3.34 2.88 -8.70
CA PHE A 68 -4.68 3.20 -8.21
C PHE A 68 -5.75 3.22 -9.32
N ASN A 69 -5.35 3.50 -10.56
CA ASN A 69 -6.23 3.40 -11.73
C ASN A 69 -6.79 1.99 -11.91
N ARG A 70 -6.04 0.93 -11.59
CA ARG A 70 -6.53 -0.45 -11.72
C ARG A 70 -7.68 -0.74 -10.76
N TRP A 71 -7.59 -0.22 -9.53
CA TRP A 71 -8.60 -0.40 -8.50
C TRP A 71 -9.85 0.43 -8.77
N HIS A 72 -9.71 1.60 -9.38
CA HIS A 72 -10.84 2.39 -9.87
C HIS A 72 -11.57 1.72 -11.04
N HIS A 73 -10.84 1.07 -11.95
CA HIS A 73 -11.42 0.44 -13.15
C HIS A 73 -12.11 -0.90 -12.89
N GLU A 74 -11.74 -1.63 -11.82
CA GLU A 74 -12.44 -2.88 -11.44
C GLU A 74 -13.92 -2.67 -11.06
N TYR A 75 -14.35 -1.42 -10.84
CA TYR A 75 -15.76 -1.10 -10.59
C TYR A 75 -16.60 -0.80 -11.84
N GLN A 76 -16.01 -0.63 -13.03
CA GLN A 76 -16.80 -0.41 -14.26
C GLN A 76 -17.25 -1.69 -14.97
N GLN A 77 -16.84 -2.88 -14.53
CA GLN A 77 -17.27 -4.15 -15.12
C GLN A 77 -18.33 -4.92 -14.31
N ARG A 78 -19.02 -4.27 -13.38
CA ARG A 78 -19.99 -4.97 -12.51
C ARG A 78 -21.44 -4.48 -12.54
N TYR A 79 -21.82 -3.68 -13.53
CA TYR A 79 -23.22 -3.47 -13.91
C TYR A 79 -23.35 -3.29 -15.41
#